data_AF-A0A9D0C9E4-F1
#
_entry.id   AF-A0A9D0C9E4-F1
#
_cell.length_a   1.000
_cell.length_b   1.000
_cell.length_c   1.000
_cell.angle_alpha   90.00
_cell.angle_beta   90.00
_cell.angle_gamma   90.00
#
_symmetry.space_group_name_H-M   'P 1'
#
loop_
_entity.id
_entity.type
_entity.pdbx_description
1 polymer ?
#
loop_
_entity_poly.entity_id
_entity_poly.type
_entity_poly.pdbx_seq_one_letter_code
_entity_poly.pdbx_strand_id
1 'polypeptide(L)'
;MDENRLMMKGRLEELRRDQKKWRHKAKMLLRDMAKTLNPALRDIEDMEVADAAMIMDELVMAQAELLGLRTRIRELEEALYG
;
A
#
# COMPACT_ATOMS: atom_id res chain seq x y z
N MET A 1 21.01 19.05 20.39
CA MET A 1 20.39 17.70 20.27
C MET A 1 19.02 17.73 19.59
N ASP A 2 18.34 18.88 19.44
CA ASP A 2 16.97 18.92 18.91
C ASP A 2 16.83 18.77 17.39
N GLU A 3 17.81 19.19 16.61
CA GLU A 3 17.69 19.26 15.14
C GLU A 3 17.59 17.88 14.49
N ASN A 4 18.45 16.93 14.88
CA ASN A 4 18.38 15.55 14.38
C ASN A 4 17.04 14.88 14.73
N ARG A 5 16.54 15.12 15.94
CA ARG A 5 15.25 14.56 16.38
C ARG A 5 14.09 15.16 15.60
N LEU A 6 14.14 16.45 15.30
CA LEU A 6 13.15 17.13 14.48
C LEU A 6 13.13 16.60 13.04
N MET A 7 14.31 16.43 12.43
CA MET A 7 14.46 15.85 11.10
C MET A 7 13.90 14.42 11.03
N MET A 8 14.23 13.58 12.02
CA MET A 8 13.72 12.20 12.09
C MET A 8 12.20 12.17 12.24
N LYS A 9 11.60 13.08 13.02
CA LYS A 9 10.13 13.21 13.11
C LYS A 9 9.50 13.61 11.78
N GLY A 10 10.07 14.59 11.09
CA GLY A 10 9.61 14.99 9.75
C GLY A 10 9.66 13.82 8.76
N ARG A 11 10.75 13.05 8.78
CA ARG A 11 10.89 11.85 7.95
C ARG A 11 9.87 10.77 8.29
N LEU A 12 9.59 10.57 9.58
CA LEU A 12 8.57 9.62 10.03
C LEU A 12 7.16 10.02 9.52
N GLU A 13 6.84 11.31 9.54
CA GLU A 13 5.57 11.82 9.01
C GLU A 13 5.46 11.63 7.49
N GLU A 14 6.53 11.84 6.73
CA GLU A 14 6.58 11.51 5.31
C GLU A 14 6.30 10.03 5.05
N LEU A 15 7.02 9.14 5.73
CA LEU A 15 6.85 7.69 5.57
C LEU A 15 5.43 7.24 5.92
N ARG A 16 4.83 7.80 6.99
CA ARG A 16 3.43 7.53 7.37
C ARG A 16 2.43 8.04 6.34
N ARG A 17 2.67 9.23 5.75
CA ARG A 17 1.84 9.75 4.65
C ARG A 17 1.90 8.84 3.43
N ASP A 18 3.09 8.39 3.06
CA ASP A 18 3.26 7.48 1.92
C ASP A 18 2.63 6.12 2.20
N GLN A 19 2.76 5.58 3.42
CA GLN A 19 2.07 4.35 3.81
C GLN A 19 0.55 4.49 3.66
N LYS A 20 -0.02 5.64 4.04
CA LYS A 20 -1.46 5.90 3.86
C LYS A 20 -1.85 5.93 2.38
N LYS A 21 -1.04 6.55 1.51
CA LYS A 21 -1.27 6.57 0.05
C LYS A 21 -1.26 5.15 -0.53
N TRP A 22 -0.24 4.35 -0.21
CA TRP A 22 -0.15 2.99 -0.72
C TRP A 22 -1.26 2.08 -0.20
N ARG A 23 -1.68 2.23 1.07
CA ARG A 23 -2.87 1.54 1.60
C ARG A 23 -4.14 1.90 0.84
N HIS A 24 -4.30 3.18 0.51
CA HIS A 24 -5.43 3.64 -0.29
C HIS A 24 -5.40 3.03 -1.70
N LYS A 25 -4.23 3.06 -2.37
CA LYS A 25 -4.04 2.43 -3.70
C LYS A 25 -4.40 0.95 -3.65
N ALA A 26 -3.85 0.18 -2.71
CA ALA A 26 -4.16 -1.25 -2.54
C ALA A 26 -5.66 -1.51 -2.34
N LYS A 27 -6.35 -0.67 -1.55
CA LYS A 27 -7.80 -0.78 -1.34
C LYS A 27 -8.60 -0.52 -2.62
N MET A 28 -8.15 0.41 -3.46
CA MET A 28 -8.78 0.68 -4.75
C MET A 28 -8.57 -0.49 -5.72
N LEU A 29 -7.35 -1.00 -5.84
CA LEU A 29 -7.04 -2.18 -6.66
C LEU A 29 -7.89 -3.40 -6.25
N LEU A 30 -8.03 -3.68 -4.95
CA LEU A 30 -8.89 -4.75 -4.46
C LEU A 30 -10.37 -4.57 -4.85
N ARG A 31 -10.87 -3.33 -4.80
CA ARG A 31 -12.25 -3.03 -5.21
C ARG A 31 -12.44 -3.21 -6.71
N ASP A 32 -11.46 -2.80 -7.51
CA ASP A 32 -11.56 -2.89 -8.97
C ASP A 32 -11.44 -4.35 -9.41
N MET A 33 -10.51 -5.12 -8.85
CA MET A 33 -10.43 -6.57 -9.06
C MET A 33 -11.74 -7.29 -8.70
N ALA A 34 -12.38 -6.90 -7.60
CA ALA A 34 -13.67 -7.47 -7.20
C ALA A 34 -14.79 -7.12 -8.18
N LYS A 35 -14.77 -5.97 -8.87
CA LYS A 35 -15.75 -5.67 -9.92
C LYS A 35 -15.52 -6.53 -11.16
N THR A 36 -14.27 -6.86 -11.44
CA THR A 36 -13.88 -7.62 -12.64
C THR A 36 -14.16 -9.12 -12.50
N LEU A 37 -13.96 -9.70 -11.30
CA LEU A 37 -14.00 -11.16 -11.09
C LEU A 37 -15.18 -11.66 -10.25
N ASN A 38 -16.11 -10.81 -9.82
CA ASN A 38 -17.19 -11.27 -8.95
C ASN A 38 -18.35 -11.90 -9.74
N PRO A 39 -18.59 -13.22 -9.61
CA PRO A 39 -19.68 -13.92 -10.32
C PRO A 39 -21.08 -13.48 -9.88
N ALA A 40 -21.21 -12.82 -8.72
CA ALA A 40 -22.48 -12.22 -8.32
C ALA A 40 -22.74 -10.87 -9.03
N LEU A 41 -21.74 -10.30 -9.71
CA LEU A 41 -21.82 -9.01 -10.40
C LEU A 41 -21.71 -9.13 -11.93
N ARG A 42 -21.13 -10.22 -12.44
CA ARG A 42 -20.90 -10.47 -13.87
C ARG A 42 -21.04 -11.95 -14.19
N ASP A 43 -21.51 -12.25 -15.39
CA ASP A 43 -21.47 -13.60 -15.94
C ASP A 43 -20.01 -14.03 -16.18
N ILE A 44 -19.76 -15.35 -16.08
CA ILE A 44 -18.40 -15.90 -16.17
C ILE A 44 -17.76 -15.58 -17.54
N GLU A 45 -18.55 -15.54 -18.60
CA GLU A 45 -18.09 -15.24 -19.96
C GLU A 45 -17.66 -13.77 -20.12
N ASP A 46 -18.17 -12.86 -19.28
CA ASP A 46 -17.88 -11.42 -19.27
C ASP A 46 -16.78 -11.03 -18.26
N MET A 47 -16.17 -12.01 -17.60
CA MET A 47 -15.07 -11.77 -16.67
C MET A 47 -13.77 -11.52 -17.44
N GLU A 48 -13.22 -10.32 -17.27
CA GLU A 48 -11.95 -9.92 -17.88
C GLU A 48 -10.79 -10.44 -17.02
N VAL A 49 -10.51 -11.75 -17.09
CA VAL A 49 -9.48 -12.42 -16.28
C VAL A 49 -8.09 -11.80 -16.51
N ALA A 50 -7.79 -11.37 -17.74
CA ALA A 50 -6.53 -10.71 -18.07
C ALA A 50 -6.38 -9.38 -17.31
N ASP A 51 -7.42 -8.55 -17.27
CA ASP A 51 -7.40 -7.27 -16.55
C ASP A 51 -7.28 -7.50 -15.05
N ALA A 52 -7.97 -8.52 -14.52
CA ALA A 52 -7.85 -8.87 -13.12
C ALA A 52 -6.45 -9.36 -12.75
N ALA A 53 -5.77 -10.09 -13.64
CA ALA A 53 -4.38 -10.49 -13.45
C ALA A 53 -3.44 -9.28 -13.40
N MET A 54 -3.64 -8.30 -14.29
CA MET A 54 -2.89 -7.04 -14.25
C MET A 54 -3.11 -6.26 -12.94
N ILE A 55 -4.36 -6.18 -12.46
CA ILE A 55 -4.68 -5.55 -11.18
C ILE A 55 -4.01 -6.31 -10.02
N MET A 56 -3.92 -7.63 -10.10
CA MET A 56 -3.25 -8.46 -9.09
C MET A 56 -1.74 -8.18 -9.05
N ASP A 57 -1.08 -8.06 -10.21
CA ASP A 57 0.34 -7.70 -10.27
C ASP A 57 0.60 -6.32 -9.64
N GLU A 58 -0.26 -5.34 -9.94
CA GLU A 58 -0.19 -4.02 -9.31
C GLU A 58 -0.40 -4.08 -7.78
N LEU A 59 -1.28 -4.96 -7.33
CA LEU A 59 -1.54 -5.16 -5.91
C LEU A 59 -0.32 -5.76 -5.20
N VAL A 60 0.37 -6.72 -5.83
CA VAL A 60 1.61 -7.30 -5.31
C VAL A 60 2.68 -6.22 -5.16
N MET A 61 2.86 -5.36 -6.18
CA MET A 61 3.78 -4.22 -6.07
C MET A 61 3.42 -3.27 -4.92
N ALA A 62 2.14 -2.91 -4.78
CA ALA A 62 1.67 -2.04 -3.70
C ALA A 62 1.90 -2.68 -2.31
N GLN A 63 1.77 -3.99 -2.18
CA GLN A 63 2.06 -4.72 -0.94
C GLN A 63 3.56 -4.72 -0.62
N ALA A 64 4.43 -4.91 -1.61
CA ALA A 64 5.88 -4.83 -1.42
C ALA A 64 6.31 -3.45 -0.89
N GLU A 65 5.78 -2.37 -1.46
CA GLU A 65 6.03 -1.00 -0.99
C GLU A 65 5.54 -0.78 0.44
N LEU A 66 4.35 -1.28 0.78
CA LEU A 66 3.82 -1.20 2.14
C LEU A 66 4.68 -1.93 3.16
N LEU A 67 5.22 -3.10 2.80
CA LEU A 67 6.13 -3.86 3.65
C LEU A 67 7.43 -3.08 3.88
N GLY A 68 8.03 -2.55 2.81
CA GLY A 68 9.24 -1.73 2.90
C GLY A 68 9.03 -0.45 3.73
N LEU A 69 7.88 0.21 3.60
CA LEU A 69 7.52 1.36 4.43
C LEU A 69 7.34 0.97 5.90
N ARG A 70 6.71 -0.18 6.18
CA ARG A 70 6.51 -0.67 7.55
C ARG A 70 7.85 -0.90 8.27
N THR A 71 8.83 -1.50 7.60
CA THR A 71 10.17 -1.71 8.14
C THR A 71 10.86 -0.38 8.45
N ARG A 72 10.91 0.54 7.47
CA ARG A 72 11.53 1.87 7.62
C ARG A 72 10.89 2.70 8.74
N ILE A 73 9.56 2.66 8.86
CA ILE A 73 8.83 3.33 9.94
C ILE A 73 9.24 2.75 11.29
N ARG A 74 9.27 1.42 11.42
CA ARG A 74 9.63 0.76 12.67
C ARG A 74 11.05 1.11 13.13
N GLU A 75 12.02 1.03 12.22
CA GLU A 75 13.42 1.38 12.52
C GLU A 75 13.55 2.83 12.99
N LEU A 76 12.83 3.75 12.36
CA LEU A 76 12.86 5.17 12.71
C LEU A 76 12.11 5.46 14.03
N GLU A 77 11.03 4.74 14.31
CA GLU A 77 10.31 4.82 15.59
C GLU A 77 11.18 4.30 16.74
N GLU A 78 11.87 3.18 16.53
CA GLU A 78 12.83 2.63 17.51
C GLU A 78 13.97 3.61 17.78
N ALA A 79 14.52 4.25 16.74
CA ALA A 79 15.56 5.27 16.93
C ALA A 79 15.07 6.59 17.58
N LEU A 80 13.77 6.88 17.56
CA LEU A 80 13.17 8.11 18.12
C LEU A 80 12.66 7.95 19.56
N TYR A 81 12.22 6.73 19.90
CA TYR A 81 11.42 6.44 21.09
C TYR A 81 11.88 5.19 21.87
N GLY A 82 12.72 4.34 21.28
CA GLY A 82 13.39 3.23 21.97
C GLY A 82 14.60 3.73 22.76
#